data_AF-A0A845ADU6-F1
#
_entry.id   AF-A0A845ADU6-F1
#
_cell.length_a   1.000
_cell.length_b   1.000
_cell.length_c   1.000
_cell.angle_alpha   90.00
_cell.angle_beta   90.00
_cell.angle_gamma   90.00
#
_symmetry.space_group_name_H-M   'P 1'
#
loop_
_entity.id
_entity.type
_entity.pdbx_description
1 polymer ?
#
loop_
_entity_poly.entity_id
_entity_poly.type
_entity_poly.pdbx_seq_one_letter_code
_entity_poly.pdbx_strand_id
1 'polypeptide(L)'
;MIKLLILAGLAALVFHRVMGAWPWDYLSTTSLHKRELARARRLLGVRPNADAGEIRAAHRKLAAKMHPDRGGSTARIAAINGARDLLLANLNPR
;
A
#
# COMPACT_ATOMS: atom_id res chain seq x y z
N MET A 1 -19.39 4.92 -31.72
CA MET A 1 -18.25 5.09 -30.77
C MET A 1 -18.46 6.27 -29.83
N ILE A 2 -18.78 7.48 -30.32
CA ILE A 2 -19.02 8.69 -29.49
C ILE A 2 -20.18 8.51 -28.48
N LYS A 3 -21.28 7.85 -28.86
CA LYS A 3 -22.44 7.62 -27.98
C LYS A 3 -22.09 6.83 -26.70
N LEU A 4 -21.14 5.90 -26.78
CA LEU A 4 -20.67 5.12 -25.62
C LEU A 4 -19.89 5.99 -24.63
N LEU A 5 -19.11 6.95 -25.12
CA LEU A 5 -18.36 7.90 -24.29
C LEU A 5 -19.29 8.87 -23.57
N ILE A 6 -20.35 9.34 -24.26
CA ILE A 6 -21.37 10.22 -23.66
C ILE A 6 -22.14 9.47 -22.56
N LEU A 7 -22.56 8.23 -22.81
CA LEU A 7 -23.23 7.40 -21.82
C LEU A 7 -22.34 7.12 -20.61
N ALA A 8 -21.06 6.80 -20.83
CA ALA A 8 -20.10 6.60 -19.74
C ALA A 8 -19.87 7.88 -18.91
N GLY A 9 -19.77 9.04 -19.56
CA GLY A 9 -19.63 10.34 -18.90
C GLY A 9 -20.86 10.71 -18.06
N LEU A 10 -22.07 10.51 -18.59
CA LEU A 10 -23.31 10.73 -17.84
C LEU A 10 -23.43 9.77 -16.64
N ALA A 11 -23.09 8.49 -16.83
CA ALA A 11 -23.08 7.52 -15.75
C ALA A 11 -22.08 7.90 -14.64
N ALA A 12 -20.88 8.38 -14.99
CA ALA A 12 -19.90 8.85 -14.03
C ALA A 12 -20.36 10.12 -13.27
N LEU A 13 -21.07 11.03 -13.95
CA LEU A 13 -21.64 12.24 -13.33
C LEU A 13 -22.73 11.88 -12.31
N VAL A 14 -23.61 10.93 -12.67
CA VAL A 14 -24.65 10.41 -11.76
C VAL A 14 -24.00 9.70 -10.57
N PHE A 15 -22.99 8.87 -10.81
CA PHE A 15 -22.25 8.18 -9.76
C PHE A 15 -21.59 9.17 -8.79
N HIS A 16 -20.96 10.23 -9.31
CA HIS A 16 -20.34 11.28 -8.50
C HIS A 16 -21.36 11.99 -7.60
N ARG A 17 -22.58 12.24 -8.09
CA ARG A 17 -23.64 12.90 -7.31
C ARG A 17 -24.21 12.01 -6.20
N VAL A 18 -24.16 10.70 -6.36
CA VAL A 18 -24.69 9.74 -5.37
C VAL A 18 -23.62 9.33 -4.35
N MET A 19 -22.38 9.07 -4.78
CA MET A 19 -21.32 8.56 -3.91
C MET A 19 -20.36 9.63 -3.36
N GLY A 20 -20.40 10.87 -3.87
CA GLY A 20 -19.47 11.93 -3.46
C GLY A 20 -18.00 11.68 -3.88
N ALA A 21 -17.72 10.57 -4.55
CA ALA A 21 -16.43 10.20 -5.09
C ALA A 21 -16.60 9.72 -6.53
N TRP A 22 -15.57 9.86 -7.35
CA TRP A 22 -15.66 9.44 -8.74
C TRP A 22 -15.51 7.92 -8.86
N PRO A 23 -16.06 7.28 -9.92
CA PRO A 23 -15.93 5.84 -10.13
C PRO A 23 -14.46 5.38 -10.18
N TRP A 24 -13.59 6.20 -10.77
CA TRP A 24 -12.16 5.89 -10.89
C TRP A 24 -11.39 6.01 -9.57
N ASP A 25 -11.89 6.74 -8.57
CA ASP A 25 -11.30 6.76 -7.24
C ASP A 25 -11.36 5.35 -6.63
N TYR A 26 -12.53 4.71 -6.69
CA TYR A 26 -12.71 3.33 -6.22
C TYR A 26 -11.86 2.30 -6.98
N LEU A 27 -11.78 2.44 -8.31
CA LEU A 27 -10.98 1.55 -9.16
C LEU A 27 -9.47 1.70 -8.90
N SER A 28 -9.00 2.90 -8.55
CA SER A 28 -7.57 3.17 -8.36
C SER A 28 -7.07 2.81 -6.96
N THR A 29 -7.78 3.20 -5.89
CA THR A 29 -7.31 3.05 -4.51
C THR A 29 -7.03 1.60 -4.13
N THR A 30 -7.91 0.66 -4.49
CA THR A 30 -7.73 -0.77 -4.17
C THR A 30 -6.49 -1.35 -4.85
N SER A 31 -6.25 -0.98 -6.10
CA SER A 31 -5.11 -1.49 -6.87
C SER A 31 -3.78 -0.92 -6.37
N LEU A 32 -3.77 0.34 -5.94
CA LEU A 32 -2.59 1.00 -5.37
C LEU A 32 -2.26 0.40 -4.01
N HIS A 33 -3.23 0.25 -3.12
CA HIS A 33 -3.05 -0.33 -1.80
C HIS A 33 -2.48 -1.75 -1.88
N LYS A 34 -2.99 -2.59 -2.78
CA LYS A 34 -2.42 -3.93 -3.04
C LYS A 34 -0.96 -3.88 -3.50
N ARG A 35 -0.61 -2.94 -4.39
CA ARG A 35 0.79 -2.77 -4.86
C ARG A 35 1.71 -2.30 -3.74
N GLU A 36 1.25 -1.41 -2.88
CA GLU A 36 2.00 -0.91 -1.71
C GLU A 36 2.25 -2.03 -0.69
N LEU A 37 1.21 -2.82 -0.35
CA LEU A 37 1.37 -4.00 0.50
C LEU A 37 2.37 -4.99 -0.09
N ALA A 38 2.30 -5.24 -1.40
CA ALA A 38 3.27 -6.12 -2.06
C ALA A 38 4.70 -5.55 -2.03
N ARG A 39 4.87 -4.23 -2.18
CA ARG A 39 6.17 -3.56 -2.07
C ARG A 39 6.72 -3.62 -0.64
N ALA A 40 5.88 -3.39 0.37
CA ALA A 40 6.26 -3.48 1.78
C ALA A 40 6.72 -4.90 2.16
N ARG A 41 5.98 -5.93 1.70
CA ARG A 41 6.37 -7.34 1.89
C ARG A 41 7.73 -7.66 1.26
N ARG A 42 7.95 -7.22 0.02
CA ARG A 42 9.24 -7.39 -0.65
C ARG A 42 10.36 -6.66 0.08
N LEU A 43 10.11 -5.46 0.61
CA LEU A 43 11.11 -4.69 1.34
C LEU A 43 11.53 -5.39 2.64
N LEU A 44 10.58 -5.94 3.40
CA LEU A 44 10.89 -6.70 4.62
C LEU A 44 11.31 -8.14 4.35
N GLY A 45 11.10 -8.66 3.14
CA GLY A 45 11.38 -10.05 2.79
C GLY A 45 10.42 -11.05 3.43
N VAL A 46 9.16 -10.67 3.61
CA VAL A 46 8.12 -11.51 4.24
C VAL A 46 7.10 -12.02 3.21
N ARG A 47 6.44 -13.13 3.54
CA ARG A 47 5.44 -13.75 2.68
C ARG A 47 4.12 -12.97 2.67
N PRO A 48 3.24 -13.17 1.65
CA PRO A 48 1.93 -12.54 1.58
C PRO A 48 1.05 -12.72 2.83
N ASN A 49 1.14 -13.90 3.44
CA ASN A 49 0.37 -14.34 4.59
C ASN A 49 1.15 -14.20 5.92
N ALA A 50 2.21 -13.39 5.93
CA ALA A 50 3.03 -13.26 7.13
C ALA A 50 2.24 -12.67 8.30
N ASP A 51 2.40 -13.24 9.48
CA ASP A 51 1.75 -12.77 10.69
C ASP A 51 2.47 -11.55 11.31
N ALA A 52 1.86 -10.97 12.34
CA ALA A 52 2.43 -9.80 13.03
C ALA A 52 3.80 -10.11 13.68
N GLY A 53 4.04 -11.34 14.12
CA GLY A 53 5.30 -11.78 14.70
C GLY A 53 6.41 -11.84 13.65
N GLU A 54 6.13 -12.46 12.50
CA GLU A 54 7.03 -12.57 11.36
C GLU A 54 7.41 -11.20 10.80
N ILE A 55 6.45 -10.28 10.66
CA ILE A 55 6.70 -8.89 10.22
C ILE A 55 7.66 -8.18 11.17
N ARG A 56 7.41 -8.25 12.49
CA ARG A 56 8.28 -7.61 13.50
C ARG A 56 9.67 -8.25 13.53
N ALA A 57 9.77 -9.56 13.40
CA ALA A 57 11.04 -10.27 13.38
C ALA A 57 11.88 -9.88 12.15
N ALA A 58 11.27 -9.84 10.97
CA ALA A 58 11.90 -9.41 9.74
C ALA A 58 12.37 -7.94 9.82
N HIS A 59 11.54 -7.05 10.36
CA HIS A 59 11.88 -5.65 10.60
C HIS A 59 13.12 -5.52 11.50
N ARG A 60 13.16 -6.18 12.66
CA ARG A 60 14.32 -6.14 13.57
C ARG A 60 15.61 -6.63 12.89
N LYS A 61 15.53 -7.75 12.18
CA LYS A 61 16.67 -8.32 11.44
C LYS A 61 17.19 -7.36 10.36
N LEU A 62 16.29 -6.69 9.65
CA LEU A 62 16.65 -5.77 8.58
C LEU A 62 17.18 -4.43 9.11
N ALA A 63 16.56 -3.89 10.17
CA ALA A 63 17.01 -2.66 10.82
C ALA A 63 18.43 -2.79 11.39
N ALA A 64 18.74 -3.92 12.02
CA ALA A 64 20.09 -4.20 12.54
C ALA A 64 21.16 -4.28 11.44
N LYS A 65 20.79 -4.69 10.21
CA LYS A 65 21.69 -4.72 9.06
C LYS A 65 21.94 -3.33 8.46
N MET A 66 20.97 -2.43 8.56
CA MET A 66 20.99 -1.11 7.93
C MET A 66 21.56 -0.01 8.84
N HIS A 67 22.32 -0.36 9.88
CA HIS A 67 22.93 0.61 10.78
C HIS A 67 23.74 1.65 9.97
N PRO A 68 23.64 2.96 10.30
CA PRO A 68 24.33 4.04 9.57
C PRO A 68 25.84 3.82 9.47
N ASP A 69 26.45 3.19 10.49
CA ASP A 69 27.87 2.81 10.50
C ASP A 69 28.26 1.81 9.39
N ARG A 70 27.28 1.18 8.73
CA ARG A 70 27.48 0.28 7.59
C ARG A 70 26.91 0.84 6.28
N GLY A 71 26.71 2.16 6.19
CA GLY A 71 26.22 2.83 4.97
C GLY A 71 24.70 2.80 4.78
N GLY A 72 23.93 2.65 5.87
CA GLY A 72 22.48 2.78 5.83
C GLY A 72 22.04 4.24 5.81
N SER A 73 21.25 4.65 4.81
CA SER A 73 20.67 6.00 4.79
C SER A 73 19.44 6.10 5.69
N THR A 74 19.24 7.27 6.30
CA THR A 74 18.06 7.59 7.12
C THR A 74 16.77 7.35 6.34
N ALA A 75 16.77 7.65 5.04
CA ALA A 75 15.67 7.40 4.12
C ALA A 75 15.33 5.90 4.00
N ARG A 76 16.34 5.02 4.01
CA ARG A 76 16.16 3.57 3.92
C ARG A 76 15.57 3.00 5.22
N ILE A 77 16.02 3.49 6.37
CA ILE A 77 15.43 3.12 7.67
C ILE A 77 13.97 3.59 7.74
N ALA A 78 13.69 4.82 7.29
CA ALA A 78 12.33 5.33 7.23
C ALA A 78 11.42 4.48 6.33
N ALA A 79 11.91 4.05 5.16
CA ALA A 79 11.17 3.15 4.28
C ALA A 79 10.87 1.78 4.94
N ILE A 80 11.82 1.23 5.69
CA ILE A 80 11.65 -0.04 6.42
C ILE A 80 10.61 0.09 7.54
N ASN A 81 10.63 1.20 8.28
CA ASN A 81 9.64 1.50 9.32
C ASN A 81 8.24 1.65 8.71
N GLY A 82 8.12 2.42 7.63
CA GLY A 82 6.85 2.59 6.91
C GLY A 82 6.28 1.27 6.37
N ALA A 83 7.13 0.37 5.86
CA ALA A 83 6.69 -0.95 5.41
C ALA A 83 6.15 -1.81 6.57
N ARG A 84 6.80 -1.79 7.74
CA ARG A 84 6.31 -2.47 8.93
C ARG A 84 4.93 -1.94 9.33
N ASP A 85 4.81 -0.61 9.45
CA ASP A 85 3.60 0.03 9.95
C ASP A 85 2.41 -0.22 9.02
N LEU A 86 2.63 -0.13 7.70
CA LEU A 86 1.63 -0.43 6.68
C LEU A 86 1.14 -1.89 6.74
N LEU A 87 2.05 -2.85 6.93
CA LEU A 87 1.66 -4.27 7.01
C LEU A 87 0.93 -4.59 8.31
N LEU A 88 1.35 -4.01 9.43
CA LEU A 88 0.67 -4.21 10.71
C LEU A 88 -0.74 -3.57 10.71
N ALA A 89 -0.90 -2.39 10.10
CA ALA A 89 -2.21 -1.77 9.95
C ALA A 89 -3.17 -2.64 9.11
N ASN A 90 -2.67 -3.27 8.05
CA ASN A 90 -3.47 -4.17 7.22
C ASN A 90 -3.88 -5.48 7.92
N LEU A 91 -3.11 -5.95 8.92
CA LEU A 91 -3.48 -7.16 9.68
C LEU A 91 -4.58 -6.91 10.72
N ASN A 92 -4.72 -5.67 11.19
CA ASN A 92 -5.73 -5.31 12.17
C ASN A 92 -6.45 -4.02 11.72
N PRO A 93 -7.29 -4.11 10.67
CA PRO A 93 -8.10 -2.97 10.25
C PRO A 93 -9.00 -2.58 11.42
N ARG A 94 -8.81 -1.36 11.92
CA ARG A 94 -9.66 -0.78 12.97
C ARG A 94 -11.07 -0.58 12.46
#